data_AF-A0A2S2DNR4-F1
#
_entry.id   AF-A0A2S2DNR4-F1
#
_cell.length_a   1.000
_cell.length_b   1.000
_cell.length_c   1.000
_cell.angle_alpha   90.00
_cell.angle_beta   90.00
_cell.angle_gamma   90.00
#
_symmetry.space_group_name_H-M   'P 1'
#
loop_
_entity.id
_entity.type
_entity.pdbx_description
1 polymer ?
#
loop_
_entity_poly.entity_id
_entity_poly.type
_entity_poly.pdbx_seq_one_letter_code
_entity_poly.pdbx_strand_id
1 'polypeptide(L)'
;MSSHDGRPTDTGLDLRTRIRIDLFLARRRAGTGTAAPRILALRARGRAAGLNTAEMLANEEGGSHEARAAACLAFVATLLAQPGAPAPEALRRMHDAGYGPDGIEAVIARVGRQAH
;
A
#
# COMPACT_ATOMS: atom_id res chain seq x y z
N MET A 1 -4.97 26.68 17.49
CA MET A 1 -4.90 25.29 17.96
C MET A 1 -5.34 24.39 16.81
N SER A 2 -4.40 23.91 16.01
CA SER A 2 -4.71 23.11 14.81
C SER A 2 -5.04 21.69 15.24
N SER A 3 -6.33 21.39 15.33
CA SER A 3 -6.83 20.04 15.57
C SER A 3 -6.36 19.14 14.44
N HIS A 4 -5.42 18.26 14.77
CA HIS A 4 -5.06 17.09 14.00
C HIS A 4 -6.29 16.18 13.99
N ASP A 5 -7.19 16.35 13.02
CA ASP A 5 -8.31 15.41 12.78
C ASP A 5 -7.69 14.13 12.21
N GLY A 6 -7.13 13.33 13.12
CA GLY A 6 -6.77 11.94 12.89
C GLY A 6 -8.01 11.07 12.90
N ARG A 7 -8.96 11.32 11.99
CA ARG A 7 -10.01 10.33 11.74
C ARG A 7 -9.38 9.19 10.93
N PRO A 8 -9.37 7.95 11.45
CA PRO A 8 -9.17 6.81 10.59
C PRO A 8 -10.30 6.83 9.58
N THR A 9 -10.01 7.10 8.31
CA THR A 9 -11.01 6.88 7.26
C THR A 9 -11.36 5.40 7.32
N ASP A 10 -12.65 5.14 7.52
CA ASP A 10 -13.42 3.89 7.71
C ASP A 10 -13.04 2.73 6.75
N THR A 11 -11.77 2.39 6.69
CA THR A 11 -11.19 1.44 5.72
C THR A 11 -9.96 0.74 6.28
N GLY A 12 -9.71 0.81 7.59
CA GLY A 12 -8.57 0.14 8.25
C GLY A 12 -7.16 0.62 7.82
N LEU A 13 -7.04 1.46 6.78
CA LEU A 13 -5.79 1.93 6.20
C LEU A 13 -5.74 3.45 6.08
N ASP A 14 -4.65 4.03 6.56
CA ASP A 14 -4.37 5.45 6.40
C ASP A 14 -4.08 5.82 4.93
N LEU A 15 -4.11 7.12 4.63
CA LEU A 15 -3.87 7.62 3.27
C LEU A 15 -2.49 7.26 2.72
N ARG A 16 -1.43 7.31 3.54
CA ARG A 16 -0.07 6.99 3.07
C ARG A 16 0.01 5.53 2.68
N THR A 17 -0.45 4.61 3.53
CA THR A 17 -0.46 3.18 3.23
C THR A 17 -1.21 2.88 1.92
N ARG A 18 -2.36 3.52 1.69
CA ARG A 18 -3.11 3.39 0.43
C ARG A 18 -2.32 3.87 -0.80
N ILE A 19 -1.57 4.97 -0.69
CA ILE A 19 -0.72 5.48 -1.77
C ILE A 19 0.46 4.56 -2.05
N ARG A 20 1.09 4.01 -1.00
CA ARG A 20 2.21 3.06 -1.12
C ARG A 20 1.81 1.82 -1.92
N ILE A 21 0.66 1.22 -1.58
CA ILE A 21 0.10 0.07 -2.30
C ILE A 21 -0.18 0.43 -3.77
N ASP A 22 -0.78 1.60 -4.02
CA ASP A 22 -1.09 2.04 -5.38
C ASP A 22 0.16 2.26 -6.24
N LEU A 23 1.24 2.81 -5.66
CA LEU A 23 2.51 3.00 -6.35
C LEU A 23 3.09 1.67 -6.79
N PHE A 24 3.14 0.69 -5.89
CA PHE A 24 3.61 -0.66 -6.20
C PHE A 24 2.81 -1.31 -7.33
N LEU A 25 1.48 -1.27 -7.23
CA LEU A 25 0.59 -1.86 -8.23
C LEU A 25 0.70 -1.17 -9.60
N ALA A 26 0.80 0.16 -9.61
CA ALA A 26 0.95 0.94 -10.83
C ALA A 26 2.30 0.66 -11.52
N ARG A 27 3.39 0.55 -10.75
CA ARG A 27 4.73 0.21 -11.27
C ARG A 27 4.76 -1.17 -11.92
N ARG A 28 4.15 -2.18 -11.30
CA ARG A 28 4.02 -3.53 -11.88
C ARG A 28 3.24 -3.56 -13.19
N ARG A 29 2.34 -2.59 -13.40
CA ARG A 29 1.56 -2.42 -14.64
C ARG A 29 2.27 -1.54 -15.68
N ALA A 30 3.53 -1.11 -15.47
CA ALA A 30 4.20 -0.10 -16.29
C ALA A 30 4.35 -0.43 -17.80
N GLY A 31 4.13 -1.68 -18.21
CA GLY A 31 4.07 -2.09 -19.62
C GLY A 31 2.77 -1.76 -20.36
N THR A 32 1.71 -1.25 -19.71
CA THR A 32 0.38 -1.08 -20.32
C THR A 32 0.09 0.33 -20.88
N GLY A 33 1.08 1.23 -20.95
CA GLY A 33 0.94 2.60 -21.47
C GLY A 33 0.15 3.58 -20.57
N THR A 34 -0.72 3.09 -19.69
CA THR A 34 -1.55 3.89 -18.76
C THR A 34 -0.90 4.13 -17.39
N ALA A 35 0.23 3.48 -17.11
CA ALA A 35 0.88 3.53 -15.80
C ALA A 35 1.62 4.84 -15.53
N ALA A 36 2.25 5.44 -16.54
CA ALA A 36 3.04 6.66 -16.38
C ALA A 36 2.24 7.85 -15.79
N PRO A 37 1.06 8.24 -16.33
CA PRO A 37 0.27 9.33 -15.73
C PRO A 37 -0.25 8.97 -14.33
N ARG A 38 -0.55 7.68 -14.07
CA ARG A 38 -1.01 7.22 -12.76
C ARG A 38 0.09 7.31 -11.69
N ILE A 39 1.31 6.88 -12.00
CA ILE A 39 2.47 6.98 -11.10
C ILE A 39 2.77 8.45 -10.80
N LEU A 40 2.71 9.33 -11.81
CA LEU A 40 2.92 10.77 -11.61
C LEU A 40 1.89 11.37 -10.64
N ALA A 41 0.60 11.06 -10.83
CA ALA A 41 -0.47 11.51 -9.95
C ALA A 41 -0.32 10.96 -8.52
N LEU A 42 0.07 9.70 -8.37
CA LEU A 42 0.33 9.09 -7.08
C LEU A 42 1.52 9.71 -6.36
N ARG A 43 2.61 10.02 -7.07
CA ARG A 43 3.77 10.74 -6.50
C ARG A 43 3.40 12.15 -6.04
N ALA A 44 2.54 12.86 -6.78
CA ALA A 44 2.03 14.16 -6.36
C ALA A 44 1.20 14.06 -5.07
N ARG A 45 0.28 13.09 -5.00
CA ARG A 45 -0.54 12.83 -3.82
C ARG A 45 0.30 12.34 -2.62
N GLY A 46 1.32 11.53 -2.86
CA GLY A 46 2.26 11.06 -1.85
C GLY A 46 3.03 12.21 -1.20
N ARG A 47 3.55 13.14 -2.00
CA ARG A 47 4.18 14.38 -1.50
C ARG A 47 3.22 15.20 -0.65
N ALA A 48 1.98 15.39 -1.11
CA ALA A 48 0.96 16.10 -0.35
C ALA A 48 0.60 15.40 0.98
N ALA A 49 0.74 14.06 1.04
CA ALA A 49 0.56 13.28 2.27
C ALA A 49 1.81 13.21 3.16
N GLY A 50 2.93 13.81 2.74
CA GLY A 50 4.20 13.83 3.48
C GLY A 50 5.16 12.67 3.19
N LEU A 51 4.95 11.90 2.12
CA LEU A 51 5.95 10.93 1.64
C LEU A 51 7.06 11.65 0.89
N ASN A 52 8.31 11.31 1.21
CA ASN A 52 9.46 11.82 0.46
C ASN A 52 9.71 10.99 -0.81
N THR A 53 10.58 11.50 -1.69
CA THR A 53 10.88 10.85 -2.97
C THR A 53 11.51 9.47 -2.80
N ALA A 54 12.45 9.30 -1.86
CA ALA A 54 13.12 8.02 -1.64
C ALA A 54 12.13 6.94 -1.17
N GLU A 55 11.19 7.31 -0.30
CA GLU A 55 10.14 6.44 0.18
C GLU A 55 9.21 6.01 -0.96
N MET A 56 8.74 6.94 -1.79
CA MET A 56 7.89 6.60 -2.93
C MET A 56 8.59 5.71 -3.97
N LEU A 57 9.89 5.94 -4.22
CA LEU A 57 10.69 5.07 -5.09
C LEU A 57 10.81 3.65 -4.52
N ALA A 58 11.06 3.52 -3.21
CA ALA A 58 11.06 2.21 -2.57
C ALA A 58 9.67 1.54 -2.69
N ASN A 59 8.58 2.30 -2.52
CA ASN A 59 7.22 1.77 -2.61
C ASN A 59 6.88 1.25 -4.01
N GLU A 60 7.34 1.92 -5.07
CA GLU A 60 7.17 1.46 -6.45
C GLU A 60 7.81 0.08 -6.68
N GLU A 61 8.93 -0.21 -6.01
CA GLU A 61 9.62 -1.50 -6.08
C GLU A 61 9.12 -2.51 -5.02
N GLY A 62 8.06 -2.17 -4.28
CA GLY A 62 7.45 -3.04 -3.26
C GLY A 62 8.12 -3.02 -1.89
N GLY A 63 8.98 -2.03 -1.62
CA GLY A 63 9.66 -1.81 -0.34
C GLY A 63 9.25 -0.51 0.36
N SER A 64 9.76 -0.30 1.57
CA SER A 64 9.56 0.93 2.35
C SER A 64 10.66 1.07 3.41
N HIS A 65 11.01 2.31 3.78
CA HIS A 65 11.89 2.57 4.92
C HIS A 65 11.14 2.54 6.25
N GLU A 66 9.80 2.50 6.22
CA GLU A 66 8.95 2.32 7.39
C GLU A 66 8.62 0.83 7.56
N ALA A 67 9.04 0.22 8.68
CA ALA A 67 8.87 -1.21 8.93
C ALA A 67 7.41 -1.70 8.74
N ARG A 68 6.44 -0.92 9.25
CA ARG A 68 5.01 -1.24 9.09
C ARG A 68 4.59 -1.26 7.61
N ALA A 69 5.02 -0.26 6.84
CA ALA A 69 4.70 -0.19 5.42
C ALA A 69 5.45 -1.25 4.59
N ALA A 70 6.67 -1.60 4.97
CA ALA A 70 7.44 -2.67 4.34
C ALA A 70 6.73 -4.03 4.50
N ALA A 71 6.23 -4.33 5.70
CA ALA A 71 5.42 -5.53 5.94
C ALA A 71 4.15 -5.55 5.08
N CYS A 72 3.46 -4.40 4.96
CA CYS A 72 2.28 -4.25 4.11
C CYS A 72 2.58 -4.51 2.63
N LEU A 73 3.65 -3.94 2.09
CA LEU A 73 4.02 -4.15 0.68
C LEU A 73 4.51 -5.57 0.41
N ALA A 74 5.22 -6.20 1.36
CA ALA A 74 5.56 -7.62 1.27
C ALA A 74 4.31 -8.52 1.27
N PHE A 75 3.30 -8.18 2.08
CA PHE A 75 2.01 -8.86 2.07
C PHE A 75 1.30 -8.69 0.72
N VAL A 76 1.24 -7.48 0.17
CA VAL A 76 0.68 -7.23 -1.17
C VAL A 76 1.43 -8.03 -2.26
N ALA A 77 2.75 -8.08 -2.20
CA ALA A 77 3.55 -8.88 -3.12
C ALA A 77 3.19 -10.38 -3.03
N THR A 78 2.98 -10.89 -1.82
CA THR A 78 2.55 -12.27 -1.55
C THR A 78 1.18 -12.56 -2.15
N LEU A 79 0.19 -11.68 -1.94
CA LEU A 79 -1.16 -11.80 -2.51
C LEU A 79 -1.15 -11.86 -4.04
N LEU A 80 -0.26 -11.09 -4.67
CA LEU A 80 -0.13 -11.05 -6.12
C LEU A 80 0.63 -12.26 -6.69
N ALA A 81 1.46 -12.92 -5.89
CA ALA A 81 2.20 -14.12 -6.29
C ALA A 81 1.35 -15.39 -6.15
N GLN A 82 0.42 -15.41 -5.20
CA GLN A 82 -0.43 -16.55 -4.89
C GLN A 82 -1.91 -16.11 -4.85
N PRO A 83 -2.66 -16.27 -5.96
CA PRO A 83 -4.09 -15.97 -5.95
C PRO A 83 -4.82 -16.97 -5.04
N GLY A 84 -5.55 -16.46 -4.05
CA GLY A 84 -6.28 -17.28 -3.09
C GLY A 84 -6.19 -16.73 -1.66
N ALA A 85 -6.54 -17.56 -0.69
CA ALA A 85 -6.46 -17.18 0.73
C ALA A 85 -4.99 -16.95 1.14
N PRO A 86 -4.68 -15.83 1.82
CA PRO A 86 -3.32 -15.55 2.28
C PRO A 86 -2.84 -16.60 3.27
N ALA A 87 -1.56 -16.98 3.17
CA ALA A 87 -0.94 -17.91 4.11
C ALA A 87 -1.00 -17.37 5.56
N PRO A 88 -1.21 -18.22 6.58
CA PRO A 88 -1.29 -17.80 7.98
C PRO A 88 -0.07 -17.00 8.45
N GLU A 89 1.11 -17.35 7.95
CA GLU A 89 2.36 -16.67 8.28
C GLU A 89 2.40 -15.23 7.70
N ALA A 90 1.78 -14.99 6.55
CA ALA A 90 1.69 -13.65 5.97
C ALA A 90 0.72 -12.76 6.75
N LEU A 91 -0.38 -13.34 7.24
CA LEU A 91 -1.33 -12.68 8.15
C LEU A 91 -0.67 -12.35 9.50
N ARG A 92 0.10 -13.27 10.07
CA ARG A 92 0.84 -13.06 11.32
C ARG A 92 1.80 -11.87 11.21
N ARG A 93 2.56 -11.77 10.12
CA ARG A 93 3.49 -10.64 9.88
C ARG A 93 2.77 -9.29 9.79
N MET A 94 1.57 -9.25 9.22
CA MET A 94 0.76 -8.04 9.22
C MET A 94 0.33 -7.64 10.64
N HIS A 95 -0.05 -8.63 11.45
CA HIS A 95 -0.43 -8.42 12.84
C HIS A 95 0.76 -7.94 13.70
N ASP A 96 1.93 -8.58 13.56
CA ASP A 96 3.20 -8.16 14.18
C ASP A 96 3.59 -6.73 13.78
N ALA A 97 3.28 -6.32 12.53
CA ALA A 97 3.49 -4.95 12.05
C ALA A 97 2.44 -3.93 12.57
N GLY A 98 1.46 -4.37 13.36
CA GLY A 98 0.42 -3.53 13.95
C GLY A 98 -0.80 -3.28 13.06
N TYR A 99 -1.05 -4.12 12.06
CA TYR A 99 -2.33 -4.12 11.35
C TYR A 99 -3.33 -5.01 12.07
N GLY A 100 -4.47 -4.43 12.44
CA GLY A 100 -5.63 -5.18 12.88
C GLY A 100 -6.36 -5.87 11.71
N PRO A 101 -7.36 -6.71 12.01
CA PRO A 101 -8.10 -7.48 11.00
C PRO A 101 -8.72 -6.60 9.91
N ASP A 102 -9.33 -5.46 10.26
CA ASP A 102 -9.92 -4.53 9.29
C ASP A 102 -8.88 -3.94 8.32
N GLY A 103 -7.68 -3.67 8.82
CA GLY A 103 -6.57 -3.18 8.01
C GLY A 103 -6.09 -4.24 7.02
N ILE A 104 -6.02 -5.50 7.45
CA ILE A 104 -5.62 -6.63 6.59
C ILE A 104 -6.65 -6.88 5.49
N GLU A 105 -7.95 -6.95 5.84
CA GLU A 105 -9.05 -7.09 4.88
C GLU A 105 -9.06 -5.95 3.87
N ALA A 106 -8.81 -4.72 4.31
CA ALA A 106 -8.72 -3.58 3.42
C ALA A 106 -7.54 -3.66 2.45
N VAL A 107 -6.40 -4.24 2.83
CA VAL A 107 -5.30 -4.51 1.90
C VAL A 107 -5.73 -5.54 0.86
N ILE A 108 -6.32 -6.65 1.28
CA ILE A 108 -6.79 -7.72 0.39
C ILE A 108 -7.80 -7.17 -0.63
N ALA A 109 -8.83 -6.46 -0.15
CA ALA A 109 -9.85 -5.87 -0.99
C ALA A 109 -9.28 -4.82 -1.97
N ARG A 110 -8.28 -4.03 -1.53
CA ARG A 110 -7.62 -3.04 -2.39
C ARG A 110 -6.84 -3.71 -3.52
N VAL A 111 -6.08 -4.77 -3.21
CA VAL A 111 -5.36 -5.55 -4.22
C VAL A 111 -6.33 -6.20 -5.19
N GLY A 112 -7.42 -6.82 -4.71
CA GLY A 112 -8.45 -7.43 -5.56
C GLY A 112 -9.07 -6.46 -6.58
N ARG A 113 -9.44 -5.25 -6.15
CA ARG A 113 -9.98 -4.20 -7.06
C ARG A 113 -8.98 -3.72 -8.12
N GLN A 114 -7.68 -3.88 -7.87
CA GLN A 114 -6.61 -3.41 -8.73
C GLN A 114 -5.78 -4.55 -9.33
N ALA A 115 -6.24 -5.80 -9.23
CA ALA A 115 -5.67 -6.98 -9.87
C ALA A 115 -6.48 -7.38 -11.12
N HIS A 116 -7.75 -6.95 -11.21
CA HIS A 116 -8.58 -7.00 -12.40
C HIS A 116 -8.46 -5.71 -13.22
#